data_AF-A0A8B5WHG5-F1
#
_entry.id   AF-A0A8B5WHG5-F1
#
_cell.length_a   1.000
_cell.length_b   1.000
_cell.length_c   1.000
_cell.angle_alpha   90.00
_cell.angle_beta   90.00
_cell.angle_gamma   90.00
#
_symmetry.space_group_name_H-M   'P 1'
#
loop_
_entity.id
_entity.type
_entity.pdbx_description
1 polymer ?
#
loop_
_entity_poly.entity_id
_entity_poly.type
_entity_poly.pdbx_seq_one_letter_code
_entity_poly.pdbx_strand_id
1 'polypeptide(L)' 'MNDDQAQGKWDRFTAKVKQQWGDLTDDDVKKAEGNKDELIARIREKYGDSKESIARKFNELMED' A
#
# COMPACT_ATOMS: atom_id res chain seq x y z
N MET A 1 4.37 -12.86 19.40
CA MET A 1 4.75 -13.80 18.31
C MET A 1 3.82 -13.80 17.10
N ASN A 2 2.74 -12.99 17.03
CA ASN A 2 1.90 -12.85 15.83
C ASN A 2 2.10 -11.52 15.06
N ASP A 3 2.68 -10.52 15.72
CA ASP A 3 2.78 -9.15 15.20
C ASP A 3 3.90 -9.01 14.13
N ASP A 4 5.06 -9.63 14.37
CA ASP A 4 6.21 -9.65 13.46
C ASP A 4 5.88 -10.16 12.05
N GLN A 5 5.01 -11.18 11.94
CA GLN A 5 4.62 -11.72 10.63
C GLN A 5 3.70 -10.77 9.86
N ALA A 6 2.81 -10.07 10.55
CA ALA A 6 1.92 -9.09 9.92
C ALA A 6 2.73 -7.87 9.44
N GLN A 7 3.66 -7.38 10.25
CA GLN A 7 4.56 -6.29 9.90
C GLN A 7 5.46 -6.66 8.71
N GLY A 8 6.04 -7.86 8.71
CA GLY A 8 6.86 -8.34 7.59
C GLY A 8 6.09 -8.49 6.27
N LYS A 9 4.82 -8.91 6.32
CA LYS A 9 3.94 -8.93 5.13
C LYS A 9 3.59 -7.53 4.66
N TRP A 10 3.31 -6.61 5.60
CA TRP A 10 3.01 -5.21 5.28
C TRP A 10 4.19 -4.48 4.63
N ASP A 11 5.41 -4.71 5.12
CA ASP A 11 6.63 -4.12 4.55
C ASP A 11 6.86 -4.57 3.10
N ARG A 12 6.70 -5.87 2.83
CA ARG A 12 6.75 -6.41 1.46
C ARG A 12 5.66 -5.83 0.56
N PHE A 13 4.43 -5.76 1.08
CA PHE A 13 3.30 -5.20 0.37
C PHE A 13 3.56 -3.73 -0.02
N THR A 14 3.96 -2.89 0.94
CA THR A 14 4.26 -1.48 0.69
C THR A 14 5.45 -1.28 -0.24
N ALA A 15 6.44 -2.17 -0.24
CA ALA A 15 7.51 -2.17 -1.22
C ALA A 15 6.99 -2.39 -2.65
N LYS A 16 6.10 -3.38 -2.87
CA LYS A 16 5.47 -3.61 -4.18
C LYS A 16 4.57 -2.44 -4.61
N VAL A 17 3.83 -1.85 -3.66
CA VAL A 17 3.04 -0.64 -3.90
C VAL A 17 3.94 0.51 -4.39
N LYS A 18 5.08 0.79 -3.74
CA LYS A 18 6.03 1.79 -4.24
C LYS A 18 6.55 1.50 -5.64
N GLN A 19 6.78 0.23 -5.99
CA GLN A 19 7.18 -0.15 -7.35
C GLN A 19 6.08 0.10 -8.37
N GLN A 20 4.82 -0.22 -8.02
CA GLN A 20 3.66 -0.05 -8.87
C GLN A 20 3.29 1.43 -9.07
N TRP A 21 3.52 2.25 -8.06
CA TRP A 21 3.27 3.69 -8.03
C TRP A 21 4.58 4.41 -7.66
N GLY A 22 5.46 4.58 -8.65
CA GLY A 22 6.84 5.09 -8.46
C GLY A 22 7.00 6.51 -7.89
N ASP A 23 5.90 7.25 -7.72
CA ASP A 23 5.85 8.58 -7.07
C ASP A 23 5.51 8.47 -5.57
N LEU A 24 5.09 7.30 -5.10
CA LEU A 24 4.90 7.06 -3.67
C LEU A 24 6.25 7.04 -2.97
N THR A 25 6.37 7.88 -1.96
CA THR A 25 7.57 7.93 -1.13
C THR A 25 7.47 6.95 0.02
N ASP A 26 8.60 6.69 0.66
CA ASP A 26 8.67 5.92 1.88
C ASP A 26 7.79 6.51 3.01
N ASP A 27 7.64 7.83 3.05
CA ASP A 27 6.79 8.53 4.02
C ASP A 27 5.30 8.27 3.78
N ASP A 28 4.86 8.25 2.51
CA ASP A 28 3.46 8.00 2.14
C ASP A 28 2.99 6.61 2.59
N VAL A 29 3.85 5.59 2.38
CA VAL A 29 3.57 4.21 2.81
C VAL A 29 3.78 4.00 4.31
N LYS A 30 4.75 4.69 4.92
CA LYS A 30 5.02 4.57 6.35
C LYS A 30 3.90 5.17 7.17
N LYS A 31 3.43 6.36 6.83
CA LYS A 31 2.32 7.00 7.56
C LYS A 31 1.05 6.15 7.57
N ALA A 32 0.88 5.28 6.58
CA ALA A 32 -0.25 4.35 6.57
C ALA A 32 -0.13 3.26 7.66
N GLU A 33 1.06 2.93 8.18
CA GLU A 33 1.30 2.01 9.33
C GLU A 33 0.36 0.78 9.41
N GLY A 34 0.11 0.08 8.30
CA GLY A 34 -0.79 -1.09 8.27
C GLY A 34 -2.23 -0.80 7.82
N ASN A 35 -2.60 0.47 7.66
CA ASN A 35 -3.90 0.94 7.23
C ASN A 35 -3.99 1.06 5.70
N LYS A 36 -4.60 0.06 5.08
CA LYS A 36 -4.84 0.02 3.62
C LYS A 36 -5.69 1.19 3.13
N ASP A 37 -6.72 1.59 3.87
CA ASP A 37 -7.62 2.66 3.45
C ASP A 37 -6.90 4.01 3.39
N GLU A 38 -6.01 4.28 4.34
CA GLU A 38 -5.19 5.50 4.31
C GLU A 38 -4.22 5.49 3.13
N LEU A 39 -3.60 4.34 2.83
CA LEU A 39 -2.71 4.24 1.69
C LEU A 39 -3.46 4.43 0.37
N ILE A 40 -4.67 3.88 0.25
CA ILE A 40 -5.54 4.08 -0.92
C ILE A 40 -5.93 5.56 -1.06
N ALA A 41 -6.25 6.24 0.04
CA ALA A 41 -6.57 7.67 0.01
C ALA A 41 -5.39 8.49 -0.53
N ARG A 42 -4.16 8.26 -0.02
CA ARG A 42 -2.96 8.96 -0.51
C ARG A 42 -2.68 8.71 -1.98
N ILE A 43 -2.80 7.45 -2.42
CA ILE A 43 -2.61 7.10 -3.84
C ILE A 43 -3.64 7.83 -4.70
N ARG A 44 -4.90 7.85 -4.27
CA ARG A 44 -5.97 8.58 -4.96
C ARG A 44 -5.68 10.09 -5.02
N GLU A 45 -5.16 10.68 -3.94
CA GLU A 45 -4.82 12.10 -3.90
C GLU A 45 -3.67 12.45 -4.85
N LYS A 46 -2.64 11.60 -4.99
CA LYS A 46 -1.52 11.83 -5.90
C LYS A 46 -1.84 11.52 -7.37
N TYR A 47 -2.46 10.36 -7.61
CA TYR A 47 -2.62 9.83 -8.96
C TYR A 47 -4.00 10.08 -9.57
N GLY A 48 -4.99 10.44 -8.76
CA GLY A 48 -6.37 10.65 -9.22
C GLY A 48 -7.12 9.35 -9.55
N ASP A 49 -6.53 8.19 -9.31
CA ASP A 49 -7.14 6.89 -9.55
C ASP A 49 -8.39 6.65 -8.68
N SER A 50 -9.36 5.90 -9.22
CA SER A 50 -10.53 5.46 -8.46
C SER A 50 -10.14 4.47 -7.36
N LYS A 51 -10.82 4.56 -6.20
CA LYS A 51 -10.66 3.65 -5.06
C LYS A 51 -10.71 2.18 -5.49
N GLU A 52 -11.62 1.82 -6.38
CA GLU A 52 -11.77 0.45 -6.90
C GLU A 52 -10.53 -0.03 -7.68
N SER A 53 -9.94 0.82 -8.52
CA SER A 53 -8.74 0.49 -9.30
C SER A 53 -7.55 0.22 -8.38
N ILE A 54 -7.37 1.09 -7.38
CA ILE A 54 -6.31 0.95 -6.37
C ILE A 54 -6.55 -0.30 -5.51
N ALA A 55 -7.79 -0.51 -5.04
CA ALA A 55 -8.15 -1.67 -4.22
C ALA A 55 -7.94 -2.99 -4.96
N ARG A 56 -8.25 -3.05 -6.26
CA ARG A 56 -7.96 -4.23 -7.09
C ARG A 56 -6.48 -4.54 -7.14
N LYS A 57 -5.65 -3.53 -7.45
CA LYS A 57 -4.19 -3.68 -7.45
C LYS A 57 -3.66 -4.10 -6.07
N PHE A 58 -4.24 -3.57 -4.99
CA PHE A 58 -3.88 -3.95 -3.62
C PHE A 58 -4.15 -5.42 -3.35
N ASN A 59 -5.26 -5.97 -3.84
CA ASN A 59 -5.56 -7.39 -3.72
C ASN A 59 -4.49 -8.22 -4.45
N GLU A 60 -4.21 -7.87 -5.71
CA GLU A 60 -3.19 -8.55 -6.53
C GLU A 60 -1.81 -8.54 -5.86
N LEU A 61 -1.43 -7.43 -5.23
CA LEU A 61 -0.13 -7.29 -4.55
C LEU A 61 -0.04 -8.05 -3.20
N MET A 62 -1.17 -8.29 -2.54
CA MET A 62 -1.26 -9.03 -1.26
C MET A 62 -1.34 -10.55 -1.44
N GLU A 63 -1.80 -11.01 -2.61
CA GLU A 63 -1.95 -12.43 -2.96
C GLU A 63 -0.63 -13.08 -3.40
N ASP A 64 0.37 -12.26 -3.75
CA ASP A 64 1.72 -12.66 -4.18
C ASP A 64 2.73 -12.69 -3.02
#